data_AF-A0A544YI25-F1
#
_entry.id   AF-A0A544YI25-F1
#
_cell.length_a   1.000
_cell.length_b   1.000
_cell.length_c   1.000
_cell.angle_alpha   90.00
_cell.angle_beta   90.00
_cell.angle_gamma   90.00
#
_symmetry.space_group_name_H-M   'P 1'
#
loop_
_entity.id
_entity.type
_entity.pdbx_description
1 polymer ?
#
loop_
_entity_poly.entity_id
_entity_poly.type
_entity_poly.pdbx_seq_one_letter_code
_entity_poly.pdbx_strand_id
1 'polypeptide(L)'
;MTTPVKRITMSKPFCALAGVGPYALAKAGEVYEDMALRGRRIVSRMSREAAQEFEETAHELEGLSRSARQQERQERETVGTATGRSRTATTRA
;
A
#
# COMPACT_ATOMS: atom_id res chain seq x y z
N MET A 1 -26.07 -59.37 19.76
CA MET A 1 -26.68 -58.95 18.47
C MET A 1 -26.31 -57.50 18.19
N THR A 2 -25.77 -57.17 17.01
CA THR A 2 -25.44 -55.78 16.63
C THR A 2 -26.68 -55.10 16.03
N THR A 3 -26.96 -53.86 16.45
CA THR A 3 -28.09 -53.10 15.92
C THR A 3 -27.91 -52.78 14.43
N PRO A 4 -29.00 -52.57 13.66
CA PRO A 4 -28.92 -52.27 12.23
C PRO A 4 -28.01 -51.09 11.89
N VAL A 5 -28.04 -50.05 12.74
CA VAL A 5 -27.18 -48.85 12.64
C VAL A 5 -25.69 -49.21 12.74
N LYS A 6 -25.34 -50.15 13.61
CA LYS A 6 -23.95 -50.60 13.80
C LYS A 6 -23.42 -51.35 12.57
N ARG A 7 -24.29 -51.98 11.77
CA ARG A 7 -23.88 -52.62 10.51
C ARG A 7 -23.59 -51.62 9.39
N ILE A 8 -24.34 -50.52 9.34
CA ILE A 8 -24.16 -49.48 8.34
C ILE A 8 -22.84 -48.73 8.57
N THR A 9 -22.59 -48.34 9.82
CA THR A 9 -21.39 -47.59 10.21
C THR A 9 -20.11 -48.41 10.12
N MET A 10 -20.18 -49.73 10.34
CA MET A 10 -19.04 -50.65 10.19
C MET A 10 -18.91 -51.21 8.77
N SER A 11 -19.74 -50.74 7.83
CA SER A 11 -19.64 -51.16 6.43
C SER A 11 -18.42 -50.51 5.77
N LYS A 12 -17.73 -51.28 4.93
CA LYS A 12 -16.57 -50.82 4.14
C LYS A 12 -16.81 -49.48 3.40
N PRO A 13 -17.94 -49.23 2.73
CA PRO A 13 -18.13 -47.95 2.04
C PRO A 13 -18.22 -46.77 3.01
N PHE A 14 -18.84 -46.94 4.18
CA PHE A 14 -18.95 -45.88 5.18
C PHE A 14 -17.59 -45.54 5.81
N CYS A 15 -16.81 -46.55 6.22
CA CYS A 15 -15.47 -46.33 6.77
C CYS A 15 -14.50 -45.72 5.76
N ALA A 16 -14.57 -46.11 4.49
CA ALA A 16 -13.74 -45.53 3.43
C ALA A 16 -14.08 -44.04 3.21
N LEU A 17 -15.37 -43.70 3.13
CA LEU A 17 -15.83 -42.32 2.95
C LEU A 17 -15.50 -41.43 4.16
N ALA A 18 -15.59 -41.98 5.38
CA ALA A 18 -15.26 -41.26 6.60
C ALA A 18 -13.79 -40.80 6.67
N GLY A 19 -12.86 -41.50 6.00
CA GLY A 19 -11.47 -41.07 5.87
C GLY A 19 -11.22 -39.99 4.81
N VAL A 20 -12.08 -39.91 3.78
CA VAL A 20 -11.94 -38.95 2.67
C VAL A 20 -12.28 -37.53 3.11
N GLY A 21 -13.25 -37.35 4.02
CA GLY A 21 -13.64 -36.03 4.52
C GLY A 21 -12.48 -35.24 5.16
N PRO A 22 -11.81 -35.78 6.20
CA PRO A 22 -10.67 -35.12 6.82
C PRO A 22 -9.51 -34.87 5.85
N TYR A 23 -9.25 -35.81 4.92
CA TYR A 23 -8.22 -35.65 3.90
C TYR A 23 -8.53 -34.50 2.93
N ALA A 24 -9.78 -34.41 2.46
CA ALA A 24 -10.22 -33.32 1.59
C ALA A 24 -10.12 -31.96 2.27
N LEU A 25 -10.49 -31.87 3.56
CA LEU A 25 -10.34 -30.66 4.36
C LEU A 25 -8.86 -30.28 4.55
N ALA A 26 -7.98 -31.24 4.81
CA ALA A 26 -6.54 -30.98 4.91
C ALA A 26 -5.97 -30.43 3.60
N LYS A 27 -6.34 -31.03 2.45
CA LYS A 27 -5.90 -30.55 1.13
C LYS A 27 -6.49 -29.19 0.77
N ALA A 28 -7.75 -28.93 1.09
CA ALA A 28 -8.34 -27.62 0.91
C ALA A 28 -7.63 -26.56 1.77
N GLY A 29 -7.27 -26.89 3.01
CA GLY A 29 -6.49 -26.04 3.90
C GLY A 29 -5.10 -25.72 3.34
N GLU A 30 -4.37 -26.73 2.85
CA GLU A 30 -3.06 -26.53 2.21
C GLU A 30 -3.13 -25.54 1.03
N VAL A 31 -4.14 -25.70 0.17
CA VAL A 31 -4.34 -24.81 -0.99
C VAL A 31 -4.70 -23.39 -0.54
N TYR A 32 -5.57 -23.26 0.47
CA TYR A 32 -5.95 -21.96 1.01
C TYR A 32 -4.75 -21.21 1.59
N GLU A 33 -3.92 -21.87 2.39
CA GLU A 33 -2.73 -21.27 2.99
C GLU A 33 -1.73 -20.80 1.92
N ASP A 34 -1.50 -21.61 0.89
CA ASP A 34 -0.64 -21.22 -0.23
C ASP A 34 -1.18 -20.00 -0.99
N MET A 35 -2.50 -19.94 -1.24
CA MET A 35 -3.14 -18.76 -1.82
C MET A 35 -3.03 -17.53 -0.91
N ALA A 36 -3.23 -17.68 0.38
CA ALA A 36 -3.10 -16.59 1.35
C ALA A 36 -1.67 -16.02 1.38
N LEU A 37 -0.66 -16.89 1.36
CA LEU A 37 0.75 -16.49 1.28
C LEU A 37 1.06 -15.73 -0.02
N ARG A 38 0.56 -16.20 -1.16
CA ARG A 38 0.75 -15.51 -2.46
C ARG A 38 0.03 -14.18 -2.49
N GLY A 39 -1.23 -14.13 -2.04
CA GLY A 39 -2.02 -12.91 -1.95
C GLY A 39 -1.33 -11.85 -1.11
N ARG A 40 -0.81 -12.22 0.07
CA ARG A 40 -0.04 -11.31 0.93
C ARG A 40 1.19 -10.75 0.23
N ARG A 41 1.94 -11.58 -0.50
CA ARG A 41 3.13 -11.13 -1.25
C ARG A 41 2.77 -10.14 -2.36
N ILE A 42 1.69 -10.41 -3.10
CA ILE A 42 1.23 -9.53 -4.18
C ILE A 42 0.81 -8.18 -3.61
N VAL A 43 -0.06 -8.18 -2.59
CA VAL A 43 -0.54 -6.95 -1.96
C VAL A 43 0.63 -6.16 -1.36
N SER A 44 1.56 -6.82 -0.68
CA SER A 44 2.73 -6.15 -0.12
C SER A 44 3.63 -5.51 -1.19
N ARG A 45 3.75 -6.10 -2.38
CA ARG A 45 4.51 -5.51 -3.49
C ARG A 45 3.77 -4.30 -4.05
N MET A 46 2.49 -4.45 -4.37
CA MET A 46 1.68 -3.36 -4.92
C MET A 46 1.59 -2.18 -3.95
N SER A 47 1.43 -2.43 -2.65
CA SER A 47 1.42 -1.36 -1.65
C SER A 47 2.76 -0.66 -1.51
N ARG A 48 3.89 -1.38 -1.68
CA ARG A 48 5.22 -0.75 -1.67
C ARG A 48 5.42 0.10 -2.91
N GLU A 49 5.07 -0.40 -4.08
CA GLU A 49 5.16 0.32 -5.35
C GLU A 49 4.31 1.59 -5.29
N ALA A 50 3.05 1.50 -4.84
CA ALA A 50 2.19 2.66 -4.64
C ALA A 50 2.78 3.66 -3.62
N ALA A 51 3.36 3.18 -2.51
CA ALA A 51 3.99 4.05 -1.53
C ALA A 51 5.19 4.81 -2.13
N GLN A 52 5.98 4.16 -2.99
CA GLN A 52 7.10 4.78 -3.68
C GLN A 52 6.63 5.87 -4.66
N GLU A 53 5.59 5.60 -5.46
CA GLU A 53 5.01 6.61 -6.36
C GLU A 53 4.51 7.85 -5.61
N PHE A 54 3.92 7.66 -4.42
CA PHE A 54 3.51 8.77 -3.57
C PHE A 54 4.69 9.58 -3.02
N GLU A 55 5.78 8.91 -2.64
CA GLU A 55 7.00 9.57 -2.16
C GLU A 55 7.66 10.40 -3.28
N GLU A 56 7.74 9.85 -4.49
CA GLU A 56 8.24 10.56 -5.68
C GLU A 56 7.39 11.80 -5.97
N THR A 57 6.06 11.66 -5.98
CA THR A 57 5.13 12.78 -6.18
C THR A 57 5.26 13.84 -5.08
N ALA A 58 5.44 13.43 -3.83
CA ALA A 58 5.63 14.36 -2.72
C ALA A 58 6.94 15.16 -2.88
N HIS A 59 8.02 14.51 -3.31
CA HIS A 59 9.29 15.19 -3.59
C HIS A 59 9.19 16.20 -4.74
N GLU A 60 8.47 15.88 -5.80
CA GLU A 60 8.22 16.83 -6.90
C GLU A 60 7.43 18.05 -6.41
N LEU A 61 6.36 17.82 -5.66
CA LEU A 61 5.54 18.89 -5.07
C LEU A 61 6.34 19.76 -4.09
N GLU A 62 7.22 19.16 -3.28
CA GLU A 62 8.12 19.90 -2.41
C GLU A 62 9.06 20.81 -3.22
N GLY A 63 9.63 20.30 -4.30
CA GLY A 63 10.46 21.05 -5.23
C GLY A 63 9.74 22.26 -5.82
N LEU A 64 8.51 22.05 -6.32
CA LEU A 64 7.64 23.12 -6.84
C LEU A 64 7.29 24.16 -5.77
N SER A 65 6.98 23.70 -4.55
CA SER A 65 6.67 24.62 -3.44
C SER A 65 7.87 25.46 -3.04
N ARG A 66 9.09 24.90 -3.14
CA ARG A 66 10.34 25.59 -2.81
C ARG A 66 10.66 26.63 -3.87
N SER A 67 10.53 26.30 -5.15
CA SER A 67 10.78 27.24 -6.25
C SER A 67 9.77 28.39 -6.23
N ALA A 68 8.49 28.12 -5.98
CA ALA A 68 7.47 29.16 -5.83
C ALA A 68 7.83 30.16 -4.72
N ARG A 69 8.22 29.66 -3.53
CA ARG A 69 8.66 30.51 -2.41
C ARG A 69 9.93 31.31 -2.71
N GLN A 70 10.84 30.76 -3.50
CA GLN A 70 12.05 31.47 -3.92
C GLN A 70 11.71 32.59 -4.92
N GLN A 71 10.77 32.34 -5.82
CA GLN A 71 10.31 33.32 -6.79
C GLN A 71 9.63 34.51 -6.10
N GLU A 72 8.75 34.24 -5.13
CA GLU A 72 8.14 35.30 -4.31
C GLU A 72 9.19 36.13 -3.54
N ARG A 73 10.27 35.49 -3.06
CA ARG A 73 11.36 36.21 -2.39
C ARG A 73 12.14 37.09 -3.37
N GLN A 74 12.44 36.57 -4.56
CA GLN A 74 13.12 37.35 -5.60
C GLN A 74 12.26 38.53 -6.06
N GLU A 75 10.96 38.34 -6.26
CA GLU A 75 10.04 39.44 -6.59
C GLU A 75 9.99 40.50 -5.49
N ARG A 76 10.00 40.11 -4.21
CA ARG A 76 10.07 41.07 -3.10
C ARG A 76 11.40 41.83 -3.08
N GLU A 77 12.51 41.18 -3.40
CA GLU A 77 13.84 41.81 -3.47
C GLU A 77 13.96 42.77 -4.67
N THR A 78 13.44 42.41 -5.85
CA THR A 78 13.45 43.31 -7.02
C THR A 78 12.61 44.56 -6.78
N VAL A 79 11.44 44.41 -6.13
CA VAL A 79 10.58 45.54 -5.76
C VAL A 79 11.19 46.39 -4.65
N GLY A 80 11.84 45.77 -3.65
CA GLY A 80 12.54 46.48 -2.57
C GLY A 80 13.77 47.27 -3.06
N THR A 81 14.48 46.75 -4.05
CA THR A 81 15.67 47.41 -4.63
C THR A 81 15.25 48.60 -5.51
N ALA A 82 14.13 48.49 -6.24
CA ALA A 82 13.56 49.59 -7.02
C ALA A 82 13.05 50.75 -6.15
N THR A 83 12.46 50.46 -4.99
CA THR A 83 11.96 51.49 -4.05
C THR A 83 13.05 52.06 -3.11
N GLY A 84 14.16 51.35 -2.91
CA GLY A 84 15.33 51.85 -2.18
C GLY A 84 16.16 52.86 -2.98
N ARG A 85 16.34 52.63 -4.29
CA ARG A 85 17.18 53.48 -5.15
C ARG A 85 16.57 54.86 -5.44
N SER A 86 15.24 54.98 -5.42
CA SER A 86 14.56 56.27 -5.59
C SER A 86 14.66 57.19 -4.37
N ARG A 87 14.93 56.66 -3.17
CA ARG A 87 15.07 57.47 -1.95
C ARG A 87 16.46 58.08 -1.74
N THR A 88 17.48 57.59 -2.44
CA THR A 88 18.86 58.10 -2.33
C THR A 88 19.18 59.25 -3.30
N ALA A 89 18.28 59.59 -4.22
CA ALA A 89 18.51 60.63 -5.25
C ALA A 89 18.01 62.04 -4.88
N THR A 90 17.27 62.20 -3.77
CA THR A 90 16.62 63.49 -3.41
C THR A 90 17.23 64.19 -2.20
N THR A 91 18.34 63.71 -1.64
CA THR A 91 19.12 64.42 -0.61
C THR A 91 20.47 64.86 -1.16
N ARG A 92 20.44 65.88 -2.02
CA ARG A 92 21.57 66.80 -2.18
C ARG A 92 21.01 68.16 -2.58
N ALA A 93 20.79 68.97 -1.54
CA ALA A 93 20.58 70.40 -1.64
C ALA A 93 21.87 71.09 -2.12
#